data_AF-L1LD02-F1
#
_entry.id   AF-L1LD02-F1
#
_cell.length_a   1.000
_cell.length_b   1.000
_cell.length_c   1.000
_cell.angle_alpha   90.00
_cell.angle_beta   90.00
_cell.angle_gamma   90.00
#
_symmetry.space_group_name_H-M   'P 1'
#
loop_
_entity.id
_entity.type
_entity.pdbx_description
1 polymer ?
#
loop_
_entity_poly.entity_id
_entity_poly.type
_entity_poly.pdbx_seq_one_letter_code
_entity_poly.pdbx_strand_id
1 'polypeptide(L)'
;MLSKSFVAILSLACLTVTEASAKNTPKVVGTVVDISKDAVDHVKIEPEDDGNTVIFSLKDGYAAEKVVDGSETIKTFDLEKHAPKYITKHIQDGKAYLVIVVEAAYHLAFKKEKEWTSIDITAFHESVFFKGFESIVLDLEKFVDSSLFSVEAFGSGEKYAFEAPNKRASKVVSADKDVVSGDDKLILDACVYAKGDSMIATVWYIYKPDGRIKEVFFQKTEDGWTRVDVTTAAKVLNGMNPDFSTDYKTVYDGFSVSHVFFVAFAIAFSTLFF
;
A
#
# COMPACT_ATOMS: atom_id res chain seq x y z
N MET A 1 -7.30 -10.48 17.86
CA MET A 1 -8.11 -9.78 16.86
C MET A 1 -7.13 -9.04 15.98
N LEU A 2 -6.83 -9.57 14.80
CA LEU A 2 -6.11 -8.81 13.78
C LEU A 2 -7.01 -7.64 13.39
N SER A 3 -6.50 -6.40 13.46
CA SER A 3 -7.27 -5.26 13.00
C SER A 3 -7.40 -5.37 11.49
N LYS A 4 -8.61 -5.66 11.01
CA LYS A 4 -9.00 -5.60 9.60
C LYS A 4 -8.61 -4.27 8.93
N SER A 5 -8.23 -3.25 9.70
CA SER A 5 -7.76 -1.93 9.27
C SER A 5 -6.60 -1.96 8.26
N PHE A 6 -5.70 -2.96 8.31
CA PHE A 6 -4.64 -3.11 7.30
C PHE A 6 -5.21 -3.58 5.95
N VAL A 7 -6.07 -4.61 6.00
CA VAL A 7 -6.80 -5.10 4.83
C VAL A 7 -7.73 -4.01 4.31
N ALA A 8 -8.37 -3.19 5.14
CA ALA A 8 -9.26 -2.12 4.70
C ALA A 8 -8.53 -1.05 3.85
N ILE A 9 -7.33 -0.60 4.27
CA ILE A 9 -6.58 0.44 3.53
C ILE A 9 -5.94 -0.13 2.26
N LEU A 10 -5.47 -1.38 2.26
CA LEU A 10 -4.96 -2.03 1.05
C LEU A 10 -6.09 -2.52 0.11
N SER A 11 -7.22 -2.99 0.64
CA SER A 11 -8.33 -3.55 -0.14
C SER A 11 -9.26 -2.50 -0.73
N LEU A 12 -9.41 -1.33 -0.10
CA LEU A 12 -10.17 -0.22 -0.70
C LEU A 12 -9.50 0.29 -1.99
N ALA A 13 -8.17 0.14 -2.13
CA ALA A 13 -7.46 0.46 -3.38
C ALA A 13 -7.64 -0.60 -4.48
N CYS A 14 -8.04 -1.84 -4.13
CA CYS A 14 -8.22 -2.94 -5.08
C CYS A 14 -9.62 -2.99 -5.74
N LEU A 15 -10.59 -2.19 -5.30
CA LEU A 15 -11.92 -2.17 -5.92
C LEU A 15 -12.04 -1.05 -6.96
N THR A 16 -12.03 -1.47 -8.22
CA THR A 16 -12.33 -0.73 -9.47
C THR A 16 -11.15 -0.02 -10.17
N VAL A 17 -10.24 -0.81 -10.74
CA VAL A 17 -9.59 -0.41 -12.01
C VAL A 17 -10.27 -1.16 -13.14
N THR A 18 -11.44 -0.68 -13.57
CA THR A 18 -11.87 -0.93 -14.95
C THR A 18 -11.11 0.06 -15.83
N GLU A 19 -10.31 -0.46 -16.75
CA GLU A 19 -9.61 0.34 -17.74
C GLU A 19 -10.64 1.08 -18.62
N ALA A 20 -10.91 2.35 -18.29
CA ALA A 20 -11.44 3.28 -19.25
C ALA A 20 -10.26 3.83 -20.04
N SER A 21 -10.11 3.34 -21.27
CA SER A 21 -9.35 3.97 -22.35
C SER A 21 -9.47 5.49 -22.25
N ALA A 22 -8.34 6.18 -22.34
CA ALA A 22 -8.24 7.64 -22.34
C ALA A 22 -9.06 8.24 -23.49
N LYS A 23 -10.35 8.48 -23.24
CA LYS A 23 -11.26 9.37 -23.97
C LYS A 23 -12.52 9.54 -23.09
N ASN A 24 -12.58 10.70 -22.42
CA ASN A 24 -13.64 11.18 -21.52
C ASN A 24 -13.81 10.37 -20.21
N THR A 25 -12.88 10.55 -19.27
CA THR A 25 -13.16 10.29 -17.86
C THR A 25 -14.38 11.14 -17.45
N PRO A 26 -15.45 10.57 -16.89
CA PRO A 26 -16.57 11.35 -16.38
C PRO A 26 -16.04 12.40 -15.41
N LYS A 27 -16.44 13.66 -15.57
CA LYS A 27 -16.06 14.73 -14.65
C LYS A 27 -16.61 14.37 -13.27
N VAL A 28 -15.71 14.05 -12.33
CA VAL A 28 -16.10 13.78 -10.94
C VAL A 28 -16.65 15.06 -10.30
N VAL A 29 -17.67 14.90 -9.48
CA VAL A 29 -18.29 16.01 -8.74
C VAL A 29 -17.59 16.16 -7.39
N GLY A 30 -17.16 17.37 -7.08
CA GLY A 30 -16.54 17.69 -5.80
C GLY A 30 -17.53 17.68 -4.66
N THR A 31 -17.14 17.08 -3.53
CA THR A 31 -17.88 17.15 -2.27
C THR A 31 -16.97 17.60 -1.13
N VAL A 32 -17.57 18.19 -0.10
CA VAL A 32 -16.91 18.54 1.16
C VAL A 32 -17.12 17.39 2.14
N VAL A 33 -16.03 16.71 2.51
CA VAL A 33 -16.04 15.65 3.52
C VAL A 33 -15.76 16.26 4.89
N ASP A 34 -16.78 16.30 5.73
CA ASP A 34 -16.68 16.80 7.11
C ASP A 34 -16.54 15.63 8.09
N ILE A 35 -15.32 15.43 8.60
CA ILE A 35 -14.97 14.25 9.43
C ILE A 35 -15.47 14.35 10.88
N SER A 36 -16.16 15.44 11.22
CA SER A 36 -16.80 15.64 12.51
C SER A 36 -18.29 15.25 12.49
N LYS A 37 -18.84 14.85 11.34
CA LYS A 37 -20.25 14.53 11.17
C LYS A 37 -20.48 13.04 10.94
N ASP A 38 -21.63 12.57 11.40
CA ASP A 38 -22.09 11.19 11.20
C ASP A 38 -22.87 11.00 9.88
N ALA A 39 -23.13 12.10 9.17
CA ALA A 39 -23.76 12.10 7.85
C ALA A 39 -23.21 13.24 7.00
N VAL A 40 -22.79 12.91 5.78
CA VAL A 40 -22.31 13.85 4.76
C VAL A 40 -22.85 13.41 3.41
N ASP A 41 -23.34 14.36 2.60
CA ASP A 41 -23.90 14.06 1.29
C ASP A 41 -22.87 13.38 0.38
N HIS A 42 -23.32 12.32 -0.28
CA HIS A 42 -22.49 11.49 -1.18
C HIS A 42 -21.31 10.77 -0.52
N VAL A 43 -21.29 10.69 0.82
CA VAL A 43 -20.31 9.93 1.59
C VAL A 43 -21.00 8.80 2.33
N LYS A 44 -20.43 7.60 2.26
CA LYS A 44 -20.75 6.47 3.14
C LYS A 44 -19.78 6.52 4.32
N ILE A 45 -20.30 6.55 5.53
CA ILE A 45 -19.51 6.65 6.77
C ILE A 45 -19.69 5.34 7.53
N GLU A 46 -18.58 4.64 7.79
CA GLU A 46 -18.57 3.31 8.38
C GLU A 46 -17.56 3.26 9.52
N PRO A 47 -17.99 3.09 10.78
CA PRO A 47 -17.07 2.75 11.86
C PRO A 47 -16.59 1.31 11.68
N GLU A 48 -15.32 1.06 11.95
CA GLU A 48 -14.75 -0.29 11.99
C GLU A 48 -15.04 -0.98 13.34
N ASP A 49 -14.96 -2.31 13.36
CA ASP A 49 -15.16 -3.15 14.54
C ASP A 49 -14.15 -2.84 15.69
N ASP A 50 -13.04 -2.16 15.37
CA ASP A 50 -12.02 -1.76 16.35
C ASP A 50 -12.45 -0.61 17.28
N GLY A 51 -13.57 0.07 16.95
CA GLY A 51 -14.13 1.19 17.70
C GLY A 51 -13.30 2.49 17.64
N ASN A 52 -12.19 2.49 16.92
CA ASN A 52 -11.21 3.59 16.85
C ASN A 52 -11.01 4.14 15.44
N THR A 53 -11.49 3.42 14.43
CA THR A 53 -11.38 3.78 13.01
C THR A 53 -12.74 4.10 12.42
N VAL A 54 -12.82 5.16 11.62
CA VAL A 54 -13.99 5.52 10.82
C VAL A 54 -13.57 5.76 9.38
N ILE A 55 -14.26 5.10 8.45
CA ILE A 55 -14.03 5.17 7.01
C ILE A 55 -15.08 6.06 6.36
N PHE A 56 -14.63 7.01 5.54
CA PHE A 56 -15.44 7.89 4.72
C PHE A 56 -15.19 7.52 3.25
N SER A 57 -16.16 6.85 2.64
CA SER A 57 -16.11 6.39 1.24
C SER A 57 -17.01 7.25 0.37
N LEU A 58 -16.43 7.91 -0.65
CA LEU A 58 -17.21 8.69 -1.61
C LEU A 58 -17.99 7.76 -2.55
N LYS A 59 -19.27 8.08 -2.79
CA LYS A 59 -20.12 7.35 -3.75
C LYS A 59 -19.61 7.54 -5.18
N ASP A 60 -19.97 6.61 -6.06
CA ASP A 60 -19.61 6.67 -7.48
C ASP A 60 -19.97 8.01 -8.12
N GLY A 61 -19.03 8.58 -8.89
CA GLY A 61 -19.15 9.90 -9.50
C GLY A 61 -18.72 11.07 -8.63
N TYR A 62 -18.39 10.85 -7.35
CA TYR A 62 -17.96 11.89 -6.41
C TYR A 62 -16.50 11.71 -5.96
N ALA A 63 -15.86 12.82 -5.60
CA ALA A 63 -14.53 12.86 -5.01
C ALA A 63 -14.44 13.99 -3.96
N ALA A 64 -13.54 13.85 -2.98
CA ALA A 64 -13.34 14.90 -1.99
C ALA A 64 -12.61 16.10 -2.62
N GLU A 65 -13.33 17.20 -2.82
CA GLU A 65 -12.75 18.49 -3.18
C GLU A 65 -12.13 19.14 -1.95
N LYS A 66 -12.75 18.93 -0.79
CA LYS A 66 -12.33 19.51 0.47
C LYS A 66 -12.56 18.52 1.60
N VAL A 67 -11.60 18.42 2.51
CA VAL A 67 -11.71 17.68 3.76
C VAL A 67 -11.61 18.66 4.92
N VAL A 68 -12.59 18.63 5.81
CA VAL A 68 -12.75 19.56 6.93
C VAL A 68 -13.05 18.82 8.23
N ASP A 69 -12.76 19.46 9.35
CA ASP A 69 -13.20 19.07 10.69
C ASP A 69 -14.01 20.23 11.28
N GLY A 70 -15.34 20.17 11.07
CA GLY A 70 -16.22 21.30 11.34
C GLY A 70 -15.87 22.53 10.47
N SER A 71 -15.40 23.61 11.11
CA SER A 71 -15.00 24.83 10.42
C SER A 71 -13.54 24.83 9.93
N GLU A 72 -12.72 23.91 10.42
CA GLU A 72 -11.29 23.84 10.10
C GLU A 72 -11.08 23.10 8.77
N THR A 73 -10.32 23.72 7.85
CA THR A 73 -9.96 23.07 6.58
C THR A 73 -8.67 22.29 6.76
N ILE A 74 -8.73 20.98 6.50
CA ILE A 74 -7.55 20.10 6.57
C ILE A 74 -6.83 20.09 5.22
N LYS A 75 -7.59 19.87 4.13
CA LYS A 75 -7.04 19.77 2.78
C LYS A 75 -8.06 20.16 1.72
N THR A 76 -7.60 20.79 0.65
CA THR A 76 -8.35 21.04 -0.58
C THR A 76 -7.62 20.36 -1.75
N PHE A 77 -8.38 19.83 -2.71
CA PHE A 77 -7.88 19.11 -3.87
C PHE A 77 -8.28 19.79 -5.17
N ASP A 78 -7.36 19.77 -6.13
CA ASP A 78 -7.61 20.09 -7.53
C ASP A 78 -8.10 18.81 -8.22
N LEU A 79 -9.41 18.72 -8.49
CA LEU A 79 -10.04 17.52 -9.03
C LEU A 79 -9.64 17.19 -10.47
N GLU A 80 -8.96 18.12 -11.16
CA GLU A 80 -8.35 17.84 -12.45
C GLU A 80 -7.06 17.02 -12.30
N LYS A 81 -6.45 17.01 -11.11
CA LYS A 81 -5.21 16.30 -10.79
C LYS A 81 -5.44 15.07 -9.92
N HIS A 82 -6.27 15.20 -8.89
CA HIS A 82 -6.50 14.16 -7.90
C HIS A 82 -7.97 14.07 -7.53
N ALA A 83 -8.50 12.86 -7.55
CA ALA A 83 -9.89 12.57 -7.20
C ALA A 83 -9.96 11.59 -6.02
N PRO A 84 -9.58 12.03 -4.80
CA PRO A 84 -9.56 11.17 -3.62
C PRO A 84 -10.96 10.64 -3.30
N LYS A 85 -11.05 9.32 -3.09
CA LYS A 85 -12.30 8.59 -2.83
C LYS A 85 -12.45 8.06 -1.41
N TYR A 86 -11.35 8.01 -0.67
CA TYR A 86 -11.32 7.38 0.64
C TYR A 86 -10.57 8.23 1.64
N ILE A 87 -11.20 8.45 2.79
CA ILE A 87 -10.62 9.11 3.95
C ILE A 87 -10.84 8.20 5.14
N THR A 88 -9.82 8.02 5.98
CA THR A 88 -9.94 7.26 7.23
C THR A 88 -9.49 8.12 8.39
N LYS A 89 -10.33 8.17 9.42
CA LYS A 89 -10.03 8.82 10.70
C LYS A 89 -9.71 7.75 11.73
N HIS A 90 -8.60 7.91 12.44
CA HIS A 90 -8.12 6.97 13.45
C HIS A 90 -7.99 7.69 14.79
N ILE A 91 -8.42 7.05 15.87
CA ILE A 91 -8.18 7.50 17.25
C ILE A 91 -7.18 6.55 17.90
N GLN A 92 -5.96 7.03 18.16
CA GLN A 92 -4.91 6.27 18.83
C GLN A 92 -4.40 7.06 20.03
N ASP A 93 -4.49 6.47 21.22
CA ASP A 93 -4.13 7.09 22.50
C ASP A 93 -4.80 8.45 22.73
N GLY A 94 -6.09 8.56 22.37
CA GLY A 94 -6.84 9.81 22.47
C GLY A 94 -6.40 10.90 21.49
N LYS A 95 -5.48 10.60 20.57
CA LYS A 95 -5.08 11.50 19.48
C LYS A 95 -5.76 11.09 18.19
N ALA A 96 -6.25 12.08 17.44
CA ALA A 96 -6.85 11.83 16.13
C ALA A 96 -5.80 11.91 15.02
N TYR A 97 -5.90 10.99 14.08
CA TYR A 97 -5.13 10.94 12.85
C TYR A 97 -6.08 10.82 11.67
N LEU A 98 -5.64 11.27 10.52
CA LEU A 98 -6.40 11.23 9.28
C LEU A 98 -5.51 10.75 8.15
N VAL A 99 -5.98 9.80 7.36
CA VAL A 99 -5.35 9.42 6.08
C VAL A 99 -6.30 9.71 4.95
N ILE A 100 -5.80 10.37 3.91
CA ILE A 100 -6.52 10.61 2.66
C ILE A 100 -5.81 9.83 1.55
N VAL A 101 -6.52 8.91 0.91
CA VAL A 101 -6.04 8.17 -0.26
C VAL A 101 -6.20 9.07 -1.49
N VAL A 102 -5.11 9.70 -1.92
CA VAL A 102 -5.09 10.60 -3.08
C VAL A 102 -5.11 9.79 -4.38
N GLU A 103 -4.36 8.71 -4.38
CA GLU A 103 -4.31 7.63 -5.38
C GLU A 103 -3.81 6.37 -4.67
N ALA A 104 -3.92 5.21 -5.30
CA ALA A 104 -3.53 3.94 -4.68
C ALA A 104 -2.09 3.96 -4.11
N ALA A 105 -1.13 4.54 -4.84
CA ALA A 105 0.27 4.61 -4.41
C ALA A 105 0.60 5.77 -3.47
N TYR A 106 -0.30 6.74 -3.25
CA TYR A 106 0.04 7.96 -2.54
C TYR A 106 -1.06 8.40 -1.59
N HIS A 107 -0.70 8.31 -0.30
CA HIS A 107 -1.57 8.63 0.81
C HIS A 107 -1.01 9.82 1.58
N LEU A 108 -1.87 10.76 1.94
CA LEU A 108 -1.53 11.86 2.83
C LEU A 108 -1.94 11.50 4.25
N ALA A 109 -1.05 11.73 5.23
CA ALA A 109 -1.37 11.58 6.63
C ALA A 109 -1.36 12.92 7.37
N PHE A 110 -2.29 13.06 8.31
CA PHE A 110 -2.41 14.21 9.19
C PHE A 110 -2.62 13.75 10.62
N LYS A 111 -2.19 14.58 11.56
CA LYS A 111 -2.37 14.39 12.99
C LYS A 111 -3.01 15.63 13.58
N LYS A 112 -3.98 15.42 14.48
CA LYS A 112 -4.60 16.48 15.27
C LYS A 112 -3.89 16.59 16.60
N GLU A 113 -3.26 17.74 16.83
CA GLU A 113 -2.85 18.19 18.16
C GLU A 113 -3.80 19.33 18.58
N LYS A 114 -3.43 20.59 18.30
CA LYS A 114 -4.36 21.74 18.36
C LYS A 114 -5.03 21.99 17.01
N GLU A 115 -4.22 21.94 15.96
CA GLU A 115 -4.61 22.05 14.56
C GLU A 115 -4.24 20.75 13.83
N TRP A 116 -4.82 20.53 12.65
CA TRP A 116 -4.41 19.43 11.79
C TRP A 116 -3.07 19.75 11.10
N THR A 117 -2.06 18.93 11.36
CA THR A 117 -0.74 19.05 10.74
C THR A 117 -0.43 17.82 9.90
N SER A 118 0.10 18.04 8.69
CA SER A 118 0.59 16.93 7.86
C SER A 118 1.77 16.25 8.54
N ILE A 119 1.80 14.92 8.47
CA ILE A 119 2.89 14.09 8.96
C ILE A 119 3.35 13.14 7.85
N ASP A 120 4.56 12.60 8.01
CA ASP A 120 5.04 11.54 7.14
C ASP A 120 4.12 10.30 7.25
N ILE A 121 3.79 9.70 6.11
CA ILE A 121 2.93 8.53 6.06
C ILE A 121 3.56 7.32 6.76
N THR A 122 4.89 7.19 6.79
CA THR A 122 5.59 6.13 7.54
C THR A 122 5.50 6.39 9.03
N ALA A 123 5.62 7.64 9.46
CA ALA A 123 5.44 8.01 10.87
C ALA A 123 4.03 7.70 11.35
N PHE A 124 3.01 7.89 10.49
CA PHE A 124 1.65 7.45 10.78
C PHE A 124 1.56 5.93 10.95
N HIS A 125 2.09 5.15 10.00
CA HIS A 125 2.07 3.69 10.11
C HIS A 125 2.78 3.19 11.37
N GLU A 126 3.93 3.76 11.73
CA GLU A 126 4.66 3.40 12.95
C GLU A 126 3.91 3.80 14.24
N SER A 127 3.25 4.96 14.24
CA SER A 127 2.58 5.49 15.43
C SER A 127 1.16 4.96 15.65
N VAL A 128 0.52 4.43 14.60
CA VAL A 128 -0.88 4.00 14.63
C VAL A 128 -0.96 2.50 14.34
N PHE A 129 -0.58 2.05 13.14
CA PHE A 129 -0.79 0.65 12.75
C PHE A 129 0.18 -0.33 13.38
N PHE A 130 1.47 0.01 13.40
CA PHE A 130 2.53 -0.85 13.90
C PHE A 130 2.89 -0.57 15.36
N LYS A 131 2.08 0.23 16.04
CA LYS A 131 2.35 0.59 17.41
C LYS A 131 2.25 -0.64 18.31
N GLY A 132 3.35 -0.90 19.04
CA GLY A 132 3.45 -2.06 19.92
C GLY A 132 3.69 -3.38 19.19
N PHE A 133 3.85 -3.38 17.86
CA PHE A 133 4.16 -4.58 17.12
C PHE A 133 5.64 -4.93 17.29
N GLU A 134 5.91 -6.22 17.47
CA GLU A 134 7.26 -6.77 17.42
C GLU A 134 7.79 -6.68 15.98
N SER A 135 9.02 -6.21 15.83
CA SER A 135 9.67 -6.14 14.53
C SER A 135 10.46 -7.42 14.27
N ILE A 136 10.11 -8.12 13.19
CA ILE A 136 10.74 -9.39 12.81
C ILE A 136 11.44 -9.28 11.45
N VAL A 137 12.38 -10.17 11.18
CA VAL A 137 12.91 -10.38 9.82
C VAL A 137 12.01 -11.38 9.13
N LEU A 138 11.40 -10.99 8.01
CA LEU A 138 10.53 -11.88 7.25
C LEU A 138 11.37 -12.67 6.23
N ASP A 139 11.41 -13.99 6.37
CA ASP A 139 12.19 -14.87 5.49
C ASP A 139 11.27 -15.56 4.48
N LEU A 140 11.47 -15.27 3.19
CA LEU A 140 10.67 -15.86 2.11
C LEU A 140 10.89 -17.37 1.97
N GLU A 141 11.98 -17.93 2.52
CA GLU A 141 12.19 -19.38 2.56
C GLU A 141 11.28 -20.08 3.58
N LYS A 142 10.67 -19.32 4.50
CA LYS A 142 9.83 -19.83 5.60
C LYS A 142 8.35 -19.48 5.44
N PHE A 143 7.90 -19.27 4.20
CA PHE A 143 6.53 -18.88 3.90
C PHE A 143 5.47 -19.89 4.36
N VAL A 144 5.86 -21.15 4.59
CA VAL A 144 4.99 -22.21 5.13
C VAL A 144 4.85 -22.19 6.66
N ASP A 145 5.57 -21.30 7.36
CA ASP A 145 5.44 -21.13 8.80
C ASP A 145 4.07 -20.53 9.15
N SER A 146 3.16 -21.37 9.62
CA SER A 146 1.80 -20.99 9.99
C SER A 146 1.69 -20.08 11.20
N SER A 147 2.79 -19.82 11.93
CA SER A 147 2.84 -18.78 12.96
C SER A 147 3.04 -17.37 12.37
N LEU A 148 3.44 -17.29 11.10
CA LEU A 148 3.70 -16.05 10.37
C LEU A 148 2.77 -15.84 9.17
N PHE A 149 2.33 -16.92 8.52
CA PHE A 149 1.53 -16.87 7.30
C PHE A 149 0.18 -17.58 7.46
N SER A 150 -0.88 -16.95 6.96
CA SER A 150 -2.14 -17.61 6.67
C SER A 150 -2.10 -18.19 5.25
N VAL A 151 -2.80 -19.30 5.04
CA VAL A 151 -2.84 -19.99 3.74
C VAL A 151 -4.27 -19.99 3.20
N GLU A 152 -4.42 -19.65 1.92
CA GLU A 152 -5.67 -19.74 1.19
C GLU A 152 -5.44 -20.34 -0.21
N ALA A 153 -6.51 -20.89 -0.80
CA ALA A 153 -6.44 -21.43 -2.15
C ALA A 153 -6.24 -20.32 -3.19
N PHE A 154 -5.40 -20.55 -4.18
CA PHE A 154 -5.17 -19.65 -5.30
C PHE A 154 -5.18 -20.42 -6.63
N GLY A 155 -6.37 -20.59 -7.20
CA GLY A 155 -6.58 -21.44 -8.38
C GLY A 155 -6.18 -22.88 -8.08
N SER A 156 -5.13 -23.35 -8.75
CA SER A 156 -4.53 -24.68 -8.57
C SER A 156 -3.31 -24.71 -7.64
N GLY A 157 -2.93 -23.56 -7.06
CA GLY A 157 -1.89 -23.42 -6.05
C GLY A 157 -2.43 -22.83 -4.75
N GLU A 158 -1.53 -22.28 -3.95
CA GLU A 158 -1.82 -21.68 -2.65
C GLU A 158 -1.22 -20.28 -2.57
N LYS A 159 -1.87 -19.40 -1.81
CA LYS A 159 -1.35 -18.10 -1.41
C LYS A 159 -1.11 -18.10 0.09
N TYR A 160 0.10 -17.75 0.47
CA TYR A 160 0.57 -17.61 1.84
C TYR A 160 0.69 -16.12 2.13
N ALA A 161 -0.25 -15.53 2.87
CA ALA A 161 -0.26 -14.11 3.22
C ALA A 161 0.39 -13.91 4.59
N PHE A 162 1.29 -12.93 4.71
CA PHE A 162 1.89 -12.60 6.00
C PHE A 162 0.80 -12.09 6.96
N GLU A 163 0.47 -12.89 7.95
CA GLU A 163 -0.64 -12.63 8.87
C GLU A 163 -0.23 -13.04 10.29
N ALA A 164 0.68 -12.24 10.85
CA ALA A 164 1.26 -12.50 12.15
C ALA A 164 0.74 -11.48 13.19
N PRO A 165 -0.07 -11.90 14.18
CA PRO A 165 -0.61 -10.99 15.18
C PRO A 165 0.48 -10.23 15.95
N ASN A 166 0.32 -8.90 16.05
CA ASN A 166 1.25 -8.00 16.74
C ASN A 166 2.70 -8.07 16.22
N LYS A 167 2.91 -8.47 14.96
CA LYS A 167 4.23 -8.51 14.33
C LYS A 167 4.22 -7.70 13.05
N ARG A 168 5.36 -7.12 12.72
CA ARG A 168 5.61 -6.48 11.42
C ARG A 168 6.96 -6.88 10.86
N ALA A 169 7.08 -6.89 9.54
CA ALA A 169 8.37 -7.07 8.88
C ALA A 169 9.23 -5.80 9.01
N SER A 170 10.45 -5.96 9.52
CA SER A 170 11.50 -4.93 9.49
C SER A 170 12.15 -4.86 8.11
N LYS A 171 12.35 -6.02 7.50
CA LYS A 171 12.95 -6.26 6.19
C LYS A 171 12.52 -7.63 5.70
N VAL A 172 12.74 -7.89 4.42
CA VAL A 172 12.46 -9.18 3.78
C VAL A 172 13.77 -9.79 3.30
N VAL A 173 14.00 -11.07 3.61
CA VAL A 173 15.22 -11.80 3.26
C VAL A 173 14.93 -13.10 2.50
N SER A 174 15.96 -13.62 1.85
CA SER A 174 16.05 -14.99 1.35
C SER A 174 17.43 -15.53 1.69
N ALA A 175 17.51 -16.66 2.39
CA ALA A 175 18.78 -17.28 2.79
C ALA A 175 19.77 -16.25 3.39
N ASP A 176 19.28 -15.47 4.35
CA ASP A 176 20.00 -14.39 5.06
C ASP A 176 20.47 -13.19 4.20
N LYS A 177 20.07 -13.11 2.93
CA LYS A 177 20.30 -11.94 2.07
C LYS A 177 19.07 -11.05 2.02
N ASP A 178 19.27 -9.76 2.17
CA ASP A 178 18.20 -8.77 2.05
C ASP A 178 17.69 -8.71 0.61
N VAL A 179 16.42 -9.08 0.41
CA VAL A 179 15.71 -8.89 -0.87
C VAL A 179 14.93 -7.57 -0.88
N VAL A 180 14.48 -7.12 0.30
CA VAL A 180 13.95 -5.78 0.52
C VAL A 180 14.50 -5.25 1.84
N SER A 181 15.36 -4.22 1.77
CA SER A 181 15.95 -3.52 2.93
C SER A 181 14.91 -2.75 3.74
N GLY A 182 15.10 -2.65 5.06
CA GLY A 182 14.26 -1.84 5.95
C GLY A 182 14.72 -0.39 6.16
N ASP A 183 15.90 -0.04 5.66
CA ASP A 183 16.55 1.25 5.93
C ASP A 183 15.77 2.42 5.32
N ASP A 184 15.43 2.30 4.04
CA ASP A 184 14.74 3.28 3.21
C ASP A 184 13.30 2.86 2.87
N LYS A 185 12.82 1.75 3.45
CA LYS A 185 11.49 1.19 3.17
C LYS A 185 10.79 0.80 4.46
N LEU A 186 9.49 1.06 4.54
CA LEU A 186 8.64 0.51 5.58
C LEU A 186 7.79 -0.60 4.96
N ILE A 187 8.07 -1.86 5.31
CA ILE A 187 7.30 -2.99 4.79
C ILE A 187 5.88 -2.92 5.34
N LEU A 188 4.92 -2.96 4.42
CA LEU A 188 3.50 -2.98 4.74
C LEU A 188 3.01 -4.41 4.85
N ASP A 189 3.30 -5.24 3.84
CA ASP A 189 2.86 -6.63 3.78
C ASP A 189 3.70 -7.44 2.78
N ALA A 190 3.54 -8.76 2.82
CA ALA A 190 4.07 -9.67 1.83
C ALA A 190 3.19 -10.92 1.68
N CYS A 191 3.21 -11.53 0.51
CA CYS A 191 2.64 -12.85 0.30
C CYS A 191 3.50 -13.69 -0.63
N VAL A 192 3.34 -15.02 -0.55
CA VAL A 192 3.97 -16.00 -1.45
C VAL A 192 2.88 -16.84 -2.11
N TYR A 193 2.89 -16.89 -3.43
CA TYR A 193 2.08 -17.78 -4.24
C TYR A 193 2.93 -18.99 -4.61
N ALA A 194 2.43 -20.20 -4.39
CA ALA A 194 3.17 -21.43 -4.62
C ALA A 194 2.33 -22.50 -5.34
N LYS A 195 2.95 -23.17 -6.31
CA LYS A 195 2.43 -24.37 -6.98
C LYS A 195 3.60 -25.26 -7.40
N GLY A 196 3.88 -26.30 -6.61
CA GLY A 196 5.10 -27.09 -6.77
C GLY A 196 6.34 -26.19 -6.69
N ASP A 197 7.21 -26.26 -7.70
CA ASP A 197 8.44 -25.46 -7.76
C ASP A 197 8.22 -24.02 -8.29
N SER A 198 7.03 -23.70 -8.80
CA SER A 198 6.71 -22.35 -9.24
C SER A 198 6.30 -21.51 -8.04
N MET A 199 7.06 -20.46 -7.72
CA MET A 199 6.72 -19.54 -6.64
C MET A 199 6.96 -18.07 -7.01
N ILE A 200 6.02 -17.22 -6.61
CA ILE A 200 6.08 -15.75 -6.73
C ILE A 200 5.85 -15.15 -5.34
N ALA A 201 6.72 -14.25 -4.90
CA ALA A 201 6.49 -13.43 -3.72
C ALA A 201 6.13 -12.02 -4.16
N THR A 202 5.15 -11.42 -3.51
CA THR A 202 4.81 -10.00 -3.65
C THR A 202 5.11 -9.31 -2.33
N VAL A 203 5.75 -8.14 -2.38
CA VAL A 203 6.02 -7.32 -1.20
C VAL A 203 5.51 -5.91 -1.46
N TRP A 204 4.77 -5.37 -0.50
CA TRP A 204 4.32 -3.98 -0.48
C TRP A 204 5.08 -3.21 0.57
N TYR A 205 5.58 -2.02 0.22
CA TYR A 205 6.30 -1.15 1.15
C TYR A 205 6.10 0.32 0.82
N ILE A 206 6.24 1.19 1.81
CA ILE A 206 6.38 2.63 1.58
C ILE A 206 7.86 2.92 1.35
N TYR A 207 8.19 3.54 0.21
CA TYR A 207 9.53 4.06 -0.03
C TYR A 207 9.69 5.40 0.70
N LYS A 208 10.47 5.42 1.78
CA LYS A 208 10.58 6.59 2.68
C LYS A 208 10.95 7.89 1.94
N PRO A 209 11.84 7.89 0.92
CA PRO A 209 12.23 9.13 0.25
C PRO A 209 11.12 9.85 -0.53
N ASP A 210 10.13 9.12 -1.07
CA ASP A 210 9.00 9.73 -1.81
C ASP A 210 7.64 9.53 -1.12
N GLY A 211 7.57 8.74 -0.06
CA GLY A 211 6.35 8.45 0.70
C GLY A 211 5.33 7.61 -0.07
N ARG A 212 5.72 6.99 -1.20
CA ARG A 212 4.80 6.24 -2.06
C ARG A 212 4.86 4.75 -1.77
N ILE A 213 3.70 4.11 -1.84
CA ILE A 213 3.58 2.66 -1.75
C ILE A 213 4.10 2.05 -3.06
N LYS A 214 4.97 1.06 -2.92
CA LYS A 214 5.55 0.28 -4.01
C LYS A 214 5.09 -1.16 -3.89
N GLU A 215 4.88 -1.79 -5.04
CA GLU A 215 4.58 -3.22 -5.18
C GLU A 215 5.70 -3.86 -6.01
N VAL A 216 6.34 -4.90 -5.46
CA VAL A 216 7.45 -5.59 -6.12
C VAL A 216 7.25 -7.09 -6.07
N PHE A 217 7.77 -7.77 -7.10
CA PHE A 217 7.64 -9.21 -7.27
C PHE A 217 9.01 -9.89 -7.29
N PHE A 218 9.06 -11.08 -6.71
CA PHE A 218 10.21 -11.97 -6.74
C PHE A 218 9.77 -13.35 -7.22
N GLN A 219 10.59 -13.99 -8.04
CA GLN A 219 10.40 -15.37 -8.46
C GLN A 219 11.44 -16.26 -7.79
N LYS A 220 11.01 -17.41 -7.27
CA LYS A 220 11.93 -18.42 -6.78
C LYS A 220 12.58 -19.14 -7.96
N THR A 221 13.90 -19.21 -7.94
CA THR A 221 14.76 -19.88 -8.92
C THR A 221 15.77 -20.77 -8.18
N GLU A 222 16.58 -21.53 -8.91
CA GLU A 222 17.67 -22.33 -8.35
C GLU A 222 18.67 -21.47 -7.55
N ASP A 223 18.91 -20.23 -7.99
CA ASP A 223 19.80 -19.26 -7.34
C ASP A 223 19.16 -18.51 -6.16
N GLY A 224 17.90 -18.82 -5.83
CA GLY A 224 17.13 -18.16 -4.78
C GLY A 224 16.04 -17.24 -5.34
N TRP A 225 15.58 -16.30 -4.51
CA TRP A 225 14.54 -15.34 -4.88
C TRP A 225 15.13 -14.17 -5.68
N THR A 226 14.69 -14.03 -6.93
CA THR A 226 15.17 -12.99 -7.84
C THR A 226 14.04 -12.02 -8.17
N ARG A 227 14.32 -10.71 -8.16
CA ARG A 227 13.33 -9.70 -8.51
C ARG A 227 12.93 -9.81 -9.98
N VAL A 228 11.63 -9.78 -10.25
CA VAL A 228 11.06 -9.85 -11.61
C VAL A 228 10.10 -8.68 -11.86
N ASP A 229 9.81 -8.40 -13.12
CA ASP A 229 8.78 -7.41 -13.47
C ASP A 229 7.37 -7.99 -13.28
N VAL A 230 6.40 -7.08 -13.25
CA VAL A 230 4.99 -7.42 -13.06
C VAL A 230 4.47 -8.35 -14.17
N THR A 231 4.94 -8.20 -15.41
CA THR A 231 4.51 -9.03 -16.54
C THR A 231 4.97 -10.47 -16.39
N THR A 232 6.20 -10.67 -15.92
CA THR A 232 6.77 -11.99 -15.64
C THR A 232 6.04 -12.65 -14.47
N ALA A 233 5.85 -11.92 -13.37
CA ALA A 233 5.08 -12.41 -12.23
C ALA A 233 3.65 -12.77 -12.64
N ALA A 234 2.96 -11.91 -13.39
CA ALA A 234 1.58 -12.12 -13.83
C ALA A 234 1.42 -13.38 -14.69
N LYS A 235 2.37 -13.69 -15.56
CA LYS A 235 2.35 -14.94 -16.35
C LYS A 235 2.46 -16.18 -15.47
N VAL A 236 3.34 -16.16 -14.48
CA VAL A 236 3.50 -17.28 -13.53
C VAL A 236 2.26 -17.43 -12.65
N LEU A 237 1.73 -16.33 -12.13
CA LEU A 237 0.50 -16.30 -11.33
C LEU A 237 -0.71 -16.79 -12.13
N ASN A 238 -0.85 -16.40 -13.40
CA ASN A 238 -1.89 -16.90 -14.29
C ASN A 238 -1.79 -18.43 -14.49
N GLY A 239 -0.57 -18.97 -14.58
CA GLY A 239 -0.34 -20.42 -14.65
C GLY A 239 -0.76 -21.19 -13.37
N MET A 240 -0.85 -20.49 -12.23
CA MET A 240 -1.41 -21.04 -10.99
C MET A 240 -2.93 -20.87 -10.94
N ASN A 241 -3.40 -19.67 -11.30
CA ASN A 241 -4.79 -19.27 -11.29
C ASN A 241 -5.14 -18.54 -12.59
N PRO A 242 -5.84 -19.19 -13.55
CA PRO A 242 -6.19 -18.58 -14.83
C PRO A 242 -7.04 -17.30 -14.73
N ASP A 243 -7.70 -17.06 -13.59
CA ASP A 243 -8.46 -15.83 -13.33
C ASP A 243 -7.55 -14.63 -13.05
N PHE A 244 -6.28 -14.85 -12.71
CA PHE A 244 -5.29 -13.79 -12.55
C PHE A 244 -4.84 -13.29 -13.93
N SER A 245 -5.06 -12.01 -14.24
CA SER A 245 -4.73 -11.44 -15.55
C SER A 245 -3.23 -11.50 -15.84
N THR A 246 -2.87 -11.99 -17.03
CA THR A 246 -1.49 -11.89 -17.56
C THR A 246 -1.07 -10.45 -17.86
N ASP A 247 -2.05 -9.56 -18.03
CA ASP A 247 -1.87 -8.13 -18.29
C ASP A 247 -2.03 -7.30 -17.01
N TYR A 248 -1.92 -7.95 -15.84
CA TYR A 248 -1.96 -7.27 -14.56
C TYR A 248 -0.94 -6.13 -14.52
N LYS A 249 -1.43 -4.96 -14.10
CA LYS A 249 -0.64 -3.77 -13.82
C LYS A 249 -0.61 -3.59 -12.31
N THR A 250 0.55 -3.19 -11.79
CA THR A 250 0.68 -2.91 -10.37
C THR A 250 -0.35 -1.87 -9.93
N VAL A 251 -1.04 -2.16 -8.83
CA VAL A 251 -1.99 -1.22 -8.21
C VAL A 251 -1.22 -0.04 -7.62
N TYR A 252 -0.03 -0.33 -7.11
CA TYR A 252 0.90 0.64 -6.56
C TYR A 252 2.01 0.97 -7.57
N ASP A 253 2.90 1.91 -7.25
CA ASP A 253 4.02 2.23 -8.12
C ASP A 253 4.91 0.99 -8.31
N GLY A 254 4.73 0.31 -9.44
CA GLY A 254 5.62 -0.73 -9.90
C GLY A 254 6.85 -0.08 -10.49
N PHE A 255 8.00 -0.18 -9.82
CA PHE A 255 9.26 0.11 -10.50
C PHE A 255 9.36 -0.84 -11.69
N SER A 256 9.35 -0.30 -12.91
CA SER A 256 9.66 -1.10 -14.09
C SER A 256 11.09 -1.62 -13.95
N VAL A 257 11.31 -2.92 -14.18
CA VAL A 257 12.64 -3.54 -14.14
C VAL A 257 13.53 -3.00 -15.28
N SER A 258 12.99 -2.18 -16.18
CA SER A 258 13.73 -1.42 -17.19
C SER A 258 14.61 -0.28 -16.67
N HIS A 259 14.81 -0.13 -15.36
CA HIS A 259 15.79 0.81 -14.78
C HIS A 259 16.90 0.15 -13.93
N VAL A 260 17.14 -1.16 -14.08
CA VAL A 260 18.34 -1.82 -13.50
C VAL A 260 19.63 -1.48 -14.28
N PHE A 261 19.57 -0.66 -15.33
CA PHE A 261 20.76 -0.02 -15.92
C PHE A 261 20.56 1.48 -16.10
N PHE A 262 20.75 2.25 -15.03
CA PHE A 262 21.42 3.57 -15.06
C PHE A 262 21.83 3.96 -13.63
N VAL A 263 22.78 3.22 -13.07
CA VAL A 263 23.76 3.82 -12.14
C VAL A 263 25.05 3.97 -12.95
N ALA A 264 25.02 4.89 -13.91
CA ALA A 264 26.25 5.49 -14.40
C ALA A 264 26.60 6.60 -13.40
N PHE A 265 27.79 6.46 -12.79
CA PHE A 265 28.61 7.53 -12.23
C PHE A 265 28.00 8.94 -12.23
N ALA A 266 27.85 9.54 -11.03
CA ALA A 266 28.32 10.91 -10.78
C ALA A 266 28.03 11.36 -9.34
N ILE A 267 28.87 10.96 -8.38
CA ILE A 267 29.40 11.93 -7.41
C ILE A 267 30.89 11.65 -7.28
N ALA A 268 31.71 12.40 -8.01
CA ALA A 268 32.66 13.35 -7.43
C ALA A 268 33.80 13.71 -8.42
N PHE A 269 34.17 14.99 -8.36
CA PHE A 269 35.41 15.62 -8.83
C PHE A 269 35.56 15.96 -10.32
N SER A 270 35.23 17.24 -10.58
CA SER A 270 36.18 18.22 -11.12
C SER A 270 37.63 17.71 -11.20
N THR A 271 38.13 17.49 -12.41
CA THR A 271 39.42 17.99 -12.91
C THR A 271 39.46 17.72 -14.42
N LEU A 272 40.22 18.56 -15.14
CA LEU A 272 40.47 18.56 -16.59
C LEU A 272 39.40 19.36 -17.37
N PHE A 273 39.62 20.56 -17.89
CA PHE A 273 40.78 21.47 -17.98
C PHE A 273 40.21 22.84 -18.39
N PHE A 274 40.74 23.93 -17.83
CA PHE A 274 40.63 25.34 -18.28
C PHE A 274 39.24 25.95 -18.51
#